data_AF-A0A1X6MMM0-F1
#
_entry.id   AF-A0A1X6MMM0-F1
#
_cell.length_a   1.000
_cell.length_b   1.000
_cell.length_c   1.000
_cell.angle_alpha   90.00
_cell.angle_beta   90.00
_cell.angle_gamma   90.00
#
_symmetry.space_group_name_H-M   'P 1'
#
loop_
_entity.id
_entity.type
_entity.pdbx_description
1 polymer ?
#
loop_
_entity_poly.entity_id
_entity_poly.type
_entity_poly.pdbx_seq_one_letter_code
_entity_poly.pdbx_strand_id
1 'polypeptide(L)'
;TDPAPPLIDRIDMQAGPSYKYEPPKPLLNIHFQRTKILLHTSEYNKMFAATADRLEPVFARMEKEEGSLEPEVVAKVRRMGDGFDELYHGLEKKARRLTNRHWRVIKCDLKRIGHVSFEDLSSRLLEICNELASLNITFKYEV
;
A
#
# COMPACT_ATOMS: atom_id res chain seq x y z
N THR A 1 10.28 3.23 70.77
CA THR A 1 9.84 2.30 69.72
C THR A 1 11.00 2.12 68.78
N ASP A 2 11.60 0.94 68.76
CA ASP A 2 12.76 0.65 67.91
C ASP A 2 12.35 0.73 66.43
N PRO A 3 13.18 1.33 65.55
CA PRO A 3 12.89 1.36 64.12
C PRO A 3 12.90 -0.06 63.56
N ALA A 4 11.96 -0.34 62.65
CA ALA A 4 11.88 -1.64 62.01
C ALA A 4 13.19 -1.94 61.24
N PRO A 5 13.67 -3.19 61.25
CA PRO A 5 14.88 -3.57 60.55
C PRO A 5 14.82 -3.24 59.04
N PRO A 6 15.96 -2.97 58.40
CA PRO A 6 16.07 -2.78 56.96
C PRO A 6 15.39 -3.92 56.17
N LEU A 7 14.79 -3.59 55.03
CA LEU A 7 14.10 -4.57 54.18
C LEU A 7 14.98 -5.76 53.79
N ILE A 8 16.29 -5.55 53.63
CA ILE A 8 17.25 -6.60 53.26
C ILE A 8 17.36 -7.69 54.34
N ASP A 9 17.19 -7.31 55.61
CA ASP A 9 17.29 -8.20 56.77
C ASP A 9 15.96 -8.94 57.05
N ARG A 10 14.90 -8.58 56.32
CA ARG A 10 13.57 -9.22 56.40
C ARG A 10 13.34 -10.25 55.29
N ILE A 11 14.22 -10.31 54.29
CA ILE A 11 14.15 -11.33 53.25
C ILE A 11 14.83 -12.58 53.81
N ASP A 12 14.02 -13.53 54.28
CA ASP A 12 14.50 -14.86 54.60
C ASP A 12 15.00 -15.49 53.28
N MET A 13 16.32 -15.61 53.13
CA MET A 13 16.98 -16.19 51.96
C MET A 13 16.83 -17.72 51.95
N GLN A 14 15.67 -18.24 52.36
CA GLN A 14 15.29 -19.61 52.02
C GLN A 14 15.28 -19.68 50.50
N ALA A 15 16.22 -20.46 49.96
CA ALA A 15 16.25 -20.81 48.56
C ALA A 15 14.88 -21.43 48.21
N GLY A 16 13.98 -20.60 47.67
CA GLY A 16 12.73 -21.06 47.12
C GLY A 16 13.03 -22.16 46.10
N PRO A 17 12.08 -23.08 45.85
CA PRO A 17 12.30 -24.21 44.95
C PRO A 17 12.95 -23.71 43.66
N SER A 18 14.14 -24.24 43.36
CA SER A 18 14.89 -23.87 42.16
C SER A 18 14.10 -24.35 40.95
N TYR A 19 13.21 -23.50 40.47
CA TYR A 19 12.59 -23.69 39.17
C TYR A 19 13.69 -23.48 38.15
N LYS A 20 14.06 -24.54 37.43
CA LYS A 20 14.84 -24.39 36.20
C LYS A 20 14.00 -23.52 35.27
N TYR A 21 14.44 -22.29 35.05
CA TYR A 21 13.83 -21.42 34.05
C TYR A 21 14.11 -22.06 32.69
N GLU A 22 13.11 -22.69 32.10
CA GLU A 22 13.12 -23.02 30.69
C GLU A 22 12.56 -21.82 29.93
N PRO A 23 13.39 -21.14 29.10
CA PRO A 23 12.87 -20.08 28.25
C PRO A 23 11.75 -20.65 27.38
N PRO A 24 10.60 -19.97 27.27
CA PRO A 24 9.56 -20.40 26.34
C PRO A 24 10.17 -20.51 24.94
N LYS A 25 9.82 -21.60 24.22
CA LYS A 25 10.27 -21.79 22.84
C LYS A 25 9.94 -20.51 22.05
N PRO A 26 10.89 -19.95 21.30
CA PRO A 26 10.63 -18.75 20.51
C PRO A 26 9.45 -19.02 19.59
N LEU A 27 8.47 -18.12 19.60
CA LEU A 27 7.34 -18.23 18.68
C LEU A 27 7.92 -18.13 17.26
N LEU A 28 7.83 -19.23 16.52
CA LEU A 28 8.14 -19.24 15.10
C LEU A 28 7.10 -18.36 14.41
N ASN A 29 7.55 -17.43 13.57
CA ASN A 29 6.71 -16.59 12.71
C ASN A 29 5.98 -15.41 13.40
N ILE A 30 6.60 -14.73 14.38
CA ILE A 30 6.08 -13.44 14.86
C ILE A 30 6.41 -12.36 13.82
N HIS A 31 5.37 -11.83 13.16
CA HIS A 31 5.51 -10.63 12.35
C HIS A 31 4.92 -9.43 13.09
N PHE A 32 5.76 -8.45 13.39
CA PHE A 32 5.26 -7.16 13.86
C PHE A 32 4.44 -6.51 12.76
N GLN A 33 3.26 -5.98 13.10
CA GLN A 33 2.35 -5.33 12.16
C GLN A 33 3.07 -4.23 11.34
N ARG A 34 4.00 -3.50 11.97
CA ARG A 34 4.86 -2.50 11.30
C ARG A 34 5.71 -3.13 10.20
N THR A 35 6.38 -4.25 10.46
CA THR A 35 7.20 -4.98 9.47
C THR A 35 6.34 -5.45 8.30
N LYS A 36 5.15 -6.01 8.58
CA LYS A 36 4.22 -6.44 7.52
C LYS A 36 3.77 -5.30 6.61
N ILE A 37 3.45 -4.14 7.21
CA ILE A 37 3.06 -2.95 6.45
C ILE A 37 4.23 -2.46 5.59
N LEU A 38 5.45 -2.40 6.14
CA LEU A 38 6.63 -1.98 5.38
C LEU A 38 6.92 -2.89 4.18
N LEU A 39 6.85 -4.22 4.37
CA LEU A 39 7.01 -5.17 3.27
C LEU A 39 5.95 -4.97 2.18
N HIS A 40 4.66 -4.89 2.57
CA HIS A 40 3.59 -4.66 1.61
C HIS A 40 3.79 -3.34 0.86
N THR A 41 4.10 -2.24 1.55
CA THR A 41 4.34 -0.95 0.90
C THR A 41 5.51 -1.02 -0.09
N SER A 42 6.60 -1.71 0.25
CA SER A 42 7.74 -1.90 -0.65
C SER A 42 7.38 -2.69 -1.91
N GLU A 43 6.62 -3.78 -1.76
CA GLU A 43 6.16 -4.59 -2.89
C GLU A 43 5.21 -3.82 -3.80
N TYR A 44 4.23 -3.13 -3.22
CA TYR A 44 3.25 -2.36 -3.99
C TYR A 44 3.86 -1.15 -4.65
N ASN A 45 4.83 -0.47 -4.02
CA ASN A 45 5.57 0.64 -4.65
C ASN A 45 6.20 0.22 -5.99
N LYS A 46 6.72 -0.99 -6.11
CA LYS A 46 7.25 -1.50 -7.39
C LYS A 46 6.16 -1.63 -8.45
N MET A 47 4.97 -2.08 -8.07
CA MET A 47 3.82 -2.19 -8.98
C MET A 47 3.31 -0.81 -9.40
N PHE A 48 3.25 0.14 -8.46
CA PHE A 48 2.89 1.52 -8.76
C PHE A 48 3.89 2.16 -9.70
N ALA A 49 5.20 2.10 -9.40
CA ALA A 49 6.25 2.64 -10.26
C ALA A 49 6.13 2.11 -11.71
N ALA A 50 6.02 0.78 -11.88
CA ALA A 50 5.86 0.18 -13.20
C ALA A 50 4.56 0.60 -13.91
N THR A 51 3.49 0.90 -13.16
CA THR A 51 2.24 1.41 -13.73
C THR A 51 2.37 2.89 -14.11
N ALA A 52 3.08 3.69 -13.31
CA ALA A 52 3.36 5.09 -13.58
C ALA A 52 4.18 5.24 -14.88
N ASP A 53 5.28 4.48 -15.01
CA ASP A 53 6.13 4.47 -16.21
C ASP A 53 5.33 4.15 -17.48
N ARG A 54 4.30 3.30 -17.37
CA ARG A 54 3.42 2.95 -18.50
C ARG A 54 2.37 4.03 -18.80
N LEU A 55 1.85 4.69 -17.78
CA LEU A 55 0.80 5.71 -17.92
C LEU A 55 1.36 7.07 -18.34
N GLU A 56 2.59 7.40 -17.95
CA GLU A 56 3.26 8.67 -18.28
C GLU A 56 3.13 9.07 -19.76
N PRO A 57 3.50 8.23 -20.75
CA PRO A 57 3.38 8.61 -22.15
C PRO A 57 1.92 8.81 -22.60
N VAL A 58 0.95 8.13 -21.98
CA VAL A 58 -0.48 8.29 -22.28
C VAL A 58 -0.94 9.68 -21.85
N PHE A 59 -0.67 10.07 -20.59
CA PHE A 59 -1.07 11.37 -20.06
C PHE A 59 -0.36 12.53 -20.79
N ALA A 60 0.96 12.41 -21.02
CA ALA A 60 1.73 13.41 -21.76
C ALA A 60 1.19 13.65 -23.18
N ARG A 61 0.57 12.63 -23.78
CA ARG A 61 -0.04 12.74 -25.10
C ARG A 61 -1.48 13.28 -25.03
N MET A 62 -2.26 12.82 -24.06
CA MET A 62 -3.60 13.36 -23.82
C MET A 62 -3.58 14.87 -23.62
N GLU A 63 -2.57 15.42 -22.95
CA GLU A 63 -2.40 16.88 -22.79
C GLU A 63 -2.17 17.61 -24.12
N LYS A 64 -1.49 16.99 -25.08
CA LYS A 64 -1.22 17.58 -26.39
C LYS A 64 -2.41 17.47 -27.35
N GLU A 65 -3.19 16.42 -27.21
CA GLU A 65 -4.28 16.05 -28.11
C GLU A 65 -5.67 16.19 -27.45
N GLU A 66 -5.79 16.93 -26.34
CA GLU A 66 -7.02 16.99 -25.54
C GLU A 66 -8.26 17.40 -26.35
N GLY A 67 -8.10 18.26 -27.35
CA GLY A 67 -9.18 18.72 -28.23
C GLY A 67 -9.73 17.68 -29.21
N SER A 68 -9.08 16.51 -29.38
CA SER A 68 -9.55 15.43 -30.25
C SER A 68 -10.25 14.29 -29.49
N LEU A 69 -10.26 14.34 -28.16
CA LEU A 69 -10.81 13.31 -27.30
C LEU A 69 -12.17 13.74 -26.73
N GLU A 70 -13.05 12.76 -26.52
CA GLU A 70 -14.34 12.99 -25.87
C GLU A 70 -14.14 13.52 -24.43
N PRO A 71 -14.72 14.69 -24.05
CA PRO A 71 -14.47 15.32 -22.76
C PRO A 71 -14.77 14.43 -21.55
N GLU A 72 -15.81 13.59 -21.64
CA GLU A 72 -16.18 12.67 -20.56
C GLU A 72 -15.11 11.58 -20.34
N VAL A 73 -14.53 11.06 -21.43
CA VAL A 73 -13.48 10.05 -21.40
C VAL A 73 -12.23 10.64 -20.76
N VAL A 74 -11.82 11.84 -21.20
CA VAL A 74 -10.68 12.58 -20.63
C VAL A 74 -10.89 12.79 -19.12
N ALA A 75 -12.07 13.25 -18.72
CA ALA A 75 -12.39 13.48 -17.31
C ALA A 75 -12.33 12.19 -16.47
N LYS A 76 -12.77 11.04 -17.00
CA LYS A 76 -12.67 9.73 -16.31
C LYS A 76 -11.21 9.31 -16.14
N VAL A 77 -10.41 9.37 -17.21
CA VAL A 77 -9.01 8.96 -17.17
C VAL A 77 -8.18 9.89 -16.27
N ARG A 78 -8.42 11.21 -16.30
CA ARG A 78 -7.79 12.17 -15.38
C ARG A 78 -8.11 11.87 -13.92
N ARG A 79 -9.39 11.66 -13.58
CA ARG A 79 -9.76 11.29 -12.19
C ARG A 79 -9.11 9.99 -11.73
N MET A 80 -8.93 9.03 -12.63
CA MET A 80 -8.18 7.80 -12.33
C MET A 80 -6.70 8.13 -12.06
N GLY A 81 -6.06 8.96 -12.90
CA GLY A 81 -4.68 9.43 -12.74
C GLY A 81 -4.46 10.20 -11.44
N ASP A 82 -5.30 11.18 -11.14
CA ASP A 82 -5.23 11.97 -9.90
C ASP A 82 -5.31 11.07 -8.66
N GLY A 83 -6.25 10.11 -8.67
CA GLY A 83 -6.38 9.15 -7.59
C GLY A 83 -5.18 8.20 -7.49
N PHE A 84 -4.61 7.81 -8.62
CA PHE A 84 -3.40 6.98 -8.68
C PHE A 84 -2.22 7.72 -8.03
N ASP A 85 -1.97 8.97 -8.42
CA ASP A 85 -0.89 9.79 -7.87
C ASP A 85 -1.06 10.06 -6.38
N GLU A 86 -2.28 10.41 -5.96
CA GLU A 86 -2.61 10.65 -4.55
C GLU A 86 -2.38 9.40 -3.67
N LEU A 87 -2.63 8.21 -4.23
CA LEU A 87 -2.37 6.96 -3.53
C LEU A 87 -0.89 6.58 -3.57
N TYR A 88 -0.22 6.72 -4.71
CA TYR A 88 1.17 6.34 -4.89
C TYR A 88 2.10 7.18 -4.00
N HIS A 89 2.02 8.50 -4.09
CA HIS A 89 2.83 9.40 -3.27
C HIS A 89 2.38 9.44 -1.80
N GLY A 90 1.13 9.04 -1.54
CA GLY A 90 0.56 8.91 -0.19
C GLY A 90 0.69 7.52 0.43
N LEU A 91 1.29 6.55 -0.25
CA LEU A 91 1.12 5.12 0.08
C LEU A 91 1.60 4.82 1.48
N GLU A 92 2.78 5.28 1.88
CA GLU A 92 3.34 5.03 3.22
C GLU A 92 2.44 5.56 4.35
N LYS A 93 1.85 6.75 4.15
CA LYS A 93 0.96 7.39 5.13
C LYS A 93 -0.38 6.64 5.22
N LYS A 94 -0.92 6.23 4.06
CA LYS A 94 -2.19 5.52 3.93
C LYS A 94 -2.09 4.02 4.26
N ALA A 95 -0.91 3.42 4.15
CA ALA A 95 -0.70 1.96 4.26
C ALA A 95 -1.14 1.39 5.61
N ARG A 96 -0.97 2.14 6.71
CA ARG A 96 -1.41 1.73 8.06
C ARG A 96 -2.93 1.59 8.19
N ARG A 97 -3.63 2.27 7.30
CA ARG A 97 -5.06 2.50 7.26
C ARG A 97 -5.71 1.50 6.28
N LEU A 98 -4.95 1.01 5.29
CA LEU A 98 -5.43 0.03 4.31
C LEU A 98 -5.62 -1.37 4.91
N THR A 99 -6.82 -1.93 4.69
CA THR A 99 -7.14 -3.32 5.03
C THR A 99 -6.57 -4.29 3.99
N ASN A 100 -6.47 -5.58 4.32
CA ASN A 100 -6.10 -6.61 3.33
C ASN A 100 -7.01 -6.60 2.09
N ARG A 101 -8.28 -6.21 2.23
CA ARG A 101 -9.21 -6.05 1.10
C ARG A 101 -8.77 -4.90 0.21
N HIS A 102 -8.44 -3.74 0.77
CA HIS A 102 -7.96 -2.59 -0.01
C HIS A 102 -6.70 -2.93 -0.81
N TRP A 103 -5.72 -3.59 -0.18
CA TRP A 103 -4.52 -4.06 -0.87
C TRP A 103 -4.84 -4.97 -2.06
N ARG A 104 -5.76 -5.93 -1.91
CA ARG A 104 -6.19 -6.79 -3.01
C ARG A 104 -6.85 -6.03 -4.15
N VAL A 105 -7.72 -5.07 -3.83
CA VAL A 105 -8.39 -4.24 -4.84
C VAL A 105 -7.37 -3.40 -5.60
N ILE A 106 -6.46 -2.72 -4.90
CA ILE A 106 -5.34 -1.98 -5.51
C ILE A 106 -4.55 -2.87 -6.46
N LYS A 107 -4.16 -4.07 -6.01
CA LYS A 107 -3.41 -5.01 -6.84
C LYS A 107 -4.17 -5.42 -8.10
N CYS A 108 -5.47 -5.67 -7.98
CA CYS A 108 -6.33 -6.00 -9.10
C CYS A 108 -6.45 -4.82 -10.08
N ASP A 109 -6.64 -3.61 -9.60
CA ASP A 109 -6.76 -2.42 -10.45
C ASP A 109 -5.46 -2.09 -11.19
N LEU A 110 -4.31 -2.16 -10.52
CA LEU A 110 -3.01 -2.01 -11.17
C LEU A 110 -2.79 -3.07 -12.26
N LYS A 111 -3.22 -4.32 -12.02
CA LYS A 111 -3.18 -5.37 -13.05
C LYS A 111 -4.11 -5.08 -14.22
N ARG A 112 -5.34 -4.62 -13.95
CA ARG A 112 -6.31 -4.28 -15.01
C ARG A 112 -5.79 -3.17 -15.91
N ILE A 113 -5.18 -2.12 -15.34
CA ILE A 113 -4.46 -1.11 -16.11
C ILE A 113 -3.33 -1.76 -16.90
N GLY A 114 -2.55 -2.64 -16.27
CA GLY A 114 -1.47 -3.35 -16.94
C GLY A 114 -1.90 -4.27 -18.09
N HIS A 115 -3.16 -4.66 -18.19
CA HIS A 115 -3.69 -5.47 -19.27
C HIS A 115 -4.14 -4.65 -20.49
N VAL A 116 -4.31 -3.33 -20.34
CA VAL A 116 -4.58 -2.44 -21.47
C VAL A 116 -3.32 -2.36 -22.33
N SER A 117 -3.45 -2.66 -23.63
CA SER A 117 -2.32 -2.56 -24.55
C SER A 117 -2.09 -1.10 -24.92
N PHE A 118 -0.87 -0.61 -24.69
CA PHE A 118 -0.46 0.74 -25.10
C PHE A 118 0.39 0.71 -26.39
N GLU A 119 0.37 -0.41 -27.13
CA GLU A 119 0.98 -0.51 -28.44
C GLU A 119 0.33 0.47 -29.41
N ASP A 120 1.16 1.05 -30.27
CA ASP A 120 0.76 2.05 -31.25
C ASP A 120 -0.04 3.22 -30.64
N LEU A 121 0.41 3.72 -29.48
CA LEU A 121 -0.18 4.87 -28.78
C LEU A 121 -0.47 6.06 -29.70
N SER A 122 0.29 6.20 -30.80
CA SER A 122 0.05 7.23 -31.80
C SER A 122 -1.23 7.16 -32.58
N SER A 123 -1.64 5.97 -33.00
CA SER A 123 -2.87 5.79 -33.74
C SER A 123 -4.04 5.44 -32.82
N ARG A 124 -3.76 4.88 -31.64
CA ARG A 124 -4.76 4.27 -30.75
C ARG A 124 -5.05 5.06 -29.49
N LEU A 125 -4.62 6.32 -29.37
CA LEU A 125 -4.84 7.12 -28.16
C LEU A 125 -6.30 7.12 -27.72
N LEU A 126 -7.24 7.36 -28.64
CA LEU A 126 -8.67 7.37 -28.34
C LEU A 126 -9.16 6.01 -27.82
N GLU A 127 -8.74 4.91 -28.43
CA GLU A 127 -9.10 3.56 -28.00
C GLU A 127 -8.55 3.27 -26.60
N ILE A 128 -7.26 3.58 -26.38
CA ILE A 128 -6.59 3.40 -25.09
C ILE A 128 -7.29 4.20 -23.98
N CYS A 129 -7.62 5.47 -24.25
CA CYS A 129 -8.36 6.31 -23.29
C CYS A 129 -9.75 5.74 -22.99
N ASN A 130 -10.45 5.21 -23.99
CA ASN A 130 -11.75 4.55 -23.80
C ASN A 130 -11.61 3.25 -22.98
N GLU A 131 -10.61 2.42 -23.29
CA GLU A 131 -10.32 1.20 -22.54
C GLU A 131 -10.04 1.54 -21.06
N LEU A 132 -9.17 2.53 -20.79
CA LEU A 132 -8.86 3.00 -19.45
C LEU A 132 -10.10 3.57 -18.74
N ALA A 133 -10.90 4.40 -19.41
CA ALA A 133 -12.13 4.95 -18.85
C ALA A 133 -13.15 3.85 -18.52
N SER A 134 -13.24 2.79 -19.34
CA SER A 134 -14.14 1.66 -19.13
C SER A 134 -13.79 0.82 -17.91
N LEU A 135 -12.54 0.90 -17.41
CA LEU A 135 -12.14 0.20 -16.21
C LEU A 135 -12.88 0.70 -14.97
N ASN A 136 -13.40 1.94 -14.99
CA ASN A 136 -14.12 2.59 -13.89
C ASN A 136 -13.36 2.49 -12.55
N ILE A 137 -12.03 2.62 -12.60
CA ILE A 137 -11.17 2.56 -11.42
C ILE A 137 -11.22 3.90 -10.70
N THR A 138 -11.50 3.85 -9.41
CA THR A 138 -11.37 5.00 -8.51
C THR A 138 -10.44 4.60 -7.37
N PHE A 139 -9.24 5.19 -7.32
CA PHE A 139 -8.29 4.97 -6.21
C PHE A 139 -8.69 5.67 -4.90
N LYS A 140 -9.97 6.06 -4.78
CA LYS A 140 -10.58 6.57 -3.55
C LYS A 140 -10.94 5.42 -2.64
N TYR A 141 -9.95 4.94 -1.89
CA TYR A 141 -10.21 4.03 -0.79
C TYR A 141 -10.51 4.89 0.43
N GLU A 142 -11.78 4.99 0.79
CA GLU A 142 -12.18 5.62 2.06
C GLU A 142 -11.43 4.90 3.19
N VAL A 143 -10.74 5.69 4.02
CA VAL A 143 -10.10 5.19 5.23
C VAL A 143 -10.38 6.01 6.45
#